data_AF-A0A959PEQ4-F1
#
_entry.id   AF-A0A959PEQ4-F1
#
_cell.length_a   1.000
_cell.length_b   1.000
_cell.length_c   1.000
_cell.angle_alpha   90.00
_cell.angle_beta   90.00
_cell.angle_gamma   90.00
#
_symmetry.space_group_name_H-M   'P 1'
#
loop_
_entity.id
_entity.type
_entity.pdbx_description
1 polymer ?
#
loop_
_entity_poly.entity_id
_entity_poly.type
_entity_poly.pdbx_seq_one_letter_code
_entity_poly.pdbx_strand_id
1 'polypeptide(L)'
;MTQRDISQRISYTIDGDRVKILITQQIAPWKLALLGFWLLAWFICGGIVVNEALNPEIVDINKYILWGFMVFWLFFAIRIGRVFLWRWIGQEVIEIVPGKLSIRNQIGKLGKPQEFQIQHIKKFAPEKYDSTNFMSYMDNSFWIMAGDRLGFSYMGKAYAFAKQIDDKEIRNLMMFMDKQIRSASKSASGQA
;
A
#
# COMPACT_ATOMS: atom_id res chain seq x y z
N MET A 1 0.57 14.22 22.45
CA MET A 1 1.05 13.66 21.16
C MET A 1 1.38 14.81 20.22
N THR A 2 2.65 14.98 19.85
CA THR A 2 3.07 16.05 18.93
C THR A 2 3.35 15.41 17.58
N GLN A 3 2.44 15.61 16.62
CA GLN A 3 2.64 15.17 15.23
C GLN A 3 3.64 16.11 14.56
N ARG A 4 4.62 15.54 13.85
CA ARG A 4 5.61 16.27 13.08
C ARG A 4 5.73 15.67 11.69
N ASP A 5 5.92 16.50 10.69
CA ASP A 5 5.99 16.07 9.30
C ASP A 5 7.44 15.97 8.83
N ILE A 6 7.80 14.84 8.21
CA ILE A 6 9.09 14.65 7.51
C ILE A 6 8.97 15.18 6.07
N SER A 7 7.81 15.02 5.45
CA SER A 7 7.49 15.46 4.08
C SER A 7 5.97 15.58 3.93
N GLN A 8 5.48 16.06 2.78
CA GLN A 8 4.03 16.26 2.56
C GLN A 8 3.19 14.99 2.76
N ARG A 9 3.80 13.81 2.58
CA ARG A 9 3.13 12.51 2.70
C ARG A 9 3.57 11.68 3.90
N ILE A 10 4.61 12.10 4.61
CA ILE A 10 5.23 11.34 5.70
C ILE A 10 5.13 12.16 6.98
N SER A 11 4.37 11.66 7.94
CA SER A 11 4.31 12.22 9.28
C SER A 11 4.77 11.20 10.32
N TYR A 12 5.21 11.68 11.47
CA TYR A 12 5.55 10.82 12.59
C TYR A 12 5.05 11.40 13.90
N THR A 13 4.76 10.51 14.83
CA THR A 13 4.39 10.80 16.21
C THR A 13 5.29 10.02 17.12
N ILE A 14 5.88 10.70 18.10
CA ILE A 14 6.67 10.08 19.17
C ILE A 14 5.81 10.08 20.43
N ASP A 15 5.70 8.92 21.06
CA ASP A 15 4.99 8.71 22.32
C ASP A 15 5.85 7.83 23.23
N GLY A 16 6.64 8.47 24.10
CA GLY A 16 7.68 7.80 24.89
C GLY A 16 8.72 7.11 23.99
N ASP A 17 8.88 5.79 24.19
CA ASP A 17 9.76 4.94 23.38
C ASP A 17 9.12 4.43 22.08
N ARG A 18 7.86 4.81 21.81
CA ARG A 18 7.14 4.39 20.60
C ARG A 18 7.23 5.49 19.55
N VAL A 19 7.64 5.10 18.34
CA VAL A 19 7.65 5.97 17.17
C VAL A 19 6.71 5.40 16.13
N LYS A 20 5.70 6.19 15.76
CA LYS A 20 4.73 5.83 14.72
C LYS A 20 4.93 6.74 13.52
N ILE A 21 5.25 6.16 12.38
CA ILE A 21 5.40 6.84 11.09
C ILE A 21 4.18 6.49 10.24
N LEU A 22 3.58 7.51 9.62
CA LEU A 22 2.44 7.40 8.73
C LEU A 22 2.87 7.88 7.35
N ILE A 23 2.68 7.03 6.33
CA ILE A 23 2.93 7.35 4.93
C ILE A 23 1.59 7.33 4.21
N THR A 24 1.12 8.51 3.82
CA THR A 24 -0.18 8.68 3.15
C THR A 24 -0.07 8.31 1.66
N GLN A 25 -1.00 7.46 1.20
CA GLN A 25 -1.02 6.96 -0.19
C GLN A 25 -2.00 7.70 -1.09
N GLN A 26 -2.48 8.85 -0.62
CA GLN A 26 -3.37 9.74 -1.36
C GLN A 26 -2.67 10.30 -2.59
N ILE A 27 -3.38 10.23 -3.70
CA ILE A 27 -2.99 10.80 -4.98
C ILE A 27 -3.69 12.14 -5.19
N ALA A 28 -3.27 12.88 -6.21
CA ALA A 28 -3.93 14.14 -6.58
C ALA A 28 -5.45 13.92 -6.78
N PRO A 29 -6.32 14.82 -6.29
CA PRO A 29 -7.77 14.64 -6.31
C PRO A 29 -8.32 14.33 -7.71
N TRP A 30 -7.76 14.93 -8.76
CA TRP A 30 -8.17 14.68 -10.14
C TRP A 30 -7.84 13.25 -10.60
N LYS A 31 -6.70 12.68 -10.18
CA LYS A 31 -6.34 11.28 -10.50
C LYS A 31 -7.28 10.31 -9.78
N LEU A 32 -7.66 10.66 -8.54
CA LEU A 32 -8.65 9.88 -7.78
C LEU A 32 -10.04 9.97 -8.44
N ALA A 33 -10.46 11.16 -8.89
CA ALA A 33 -11.70 11.35 -9.62
C ALA A 33 -11.73 10.57 -10.93
N LEU A 34 -10.64 10.58 -11.70
CA LEU A 34 -10.49 9.78 -12.92
C LEU A 34 -10.61 8.28 -12.63
N LEU A 35 -9.94 7.78 -11.58
CA LEU A 35 -10.02 6.39 -11.16
C LEU A 35 -11.45 6.02 -10.72
N GLY A 36 -12.14 6.93 -10.02
CA GLY A 36 -13.53 6.77 -9.59
C GLY A 36 -14.51 6.76 -10.76
N PHE A 37 -14.35 7.68 -11.72
CA PHE A 37 -15.16 7.71 -12.95
C PHE A 37 -14.96 6.44 -13.78
N TRP A 38 -13.72 5.99 -13.94
CA TRP A 38 -13.41 4.75 -14.64
C TRP A 38 -14.03 3.53 -13.94
N LEU A 39 -13.99 3.48 -12.61
CA LEU A 39 -14.64 2.43 -11.82
C LEU A 39 -16.18 2.48 -11.95
N LEU A 40 -16.77 3.68 -11.99
CA LEU A 40 -18.20 3.86 -12.21
C LEU A 40 -18.63 3.35 -13.58
N ALA A 41 -17.88 3.69 -14.64
CA ALA A 41 -18.12 3.16 -15.98
C ALA A 41 -18.07 1.62 -16.00
N TRP A 42 -17.14 1.04 -15.25
CA TRP A 42 -17.02 -0.41 -15.05
C TRP A 42 -18.30 -1.04 -14.45
N PHE A 43 -18.90 -0.38 -13.46
CA PHE A 43 -20.16 -0.83 -12.85
C PHE A 43 -21.37 -0.61 -13.76
N ILE A 44 -21.44 0.48 -14.51
CA ILE A 44 -22.51 0.73 -15.47
C ILE A 44 -22.51 -0.34 -16.56
N CYS A 45 -21.36 -0.59 -17.19
CA CYS A 45 -21.23 -1.64 -18.20
C CYS A 45 -21.56 -3.02 -17.64
N GLY A 46 -21.05 -3.35 -16.44
CA GLY A 46 -21.40 -4.60 -15.77
C GLY A 46 -22.90 -4.72 -15.48
N GLY A 47 -23.55 -3.64 -15.07
CA GLY A 47 -24.99 -3.59 -14.84
C GLY A 47 -25.83 -3.83 -16.10
N ILE A 48 -25.41 -3.27 -17.24
CA ILE A 48 -26.05 -3.52 -18.54
C ILE A 48 -25.94 -5.01 -18.89
N VAL A 49 -24.75 -5.61 -18.74
CA VAL A 49 -24.54 -7.04 -19.02
C VAL A 49 -25.40 -7.92 -18.10
N VAL A 50 -25.53 -7.57 -16.82
CA VAL A 50 -26.41 -8.28 -15.89
C VAL A 50 -27.87 -8.15 -16.31
N ASN A 51 -28.32 -6.95 -16.72
CA ASN A 51 -29.68 -6.74 -17.20
C ASN A 51 -29.99 -7.62 -18.42
N GLU A 52 -29.08 -7.69 -19.38
CA GLU A 52 -29.20 -8.60 -20.53
C GLU A 52 -29.23 -10.07 -20.08
N ALA A 53 -28.36 -10.48 -19.15
CA ALA A 53 -28.32 -11.86 -18.66
C ALA A 53 -29.59 -12.29 -17.88
N LEU A 54 -30.40 -11.33 -17.43
CA LEU A 54 -31.69 -11.56 -16.78
C LEU A 54 -32.87 -11.55 -17.76
N ASN A 55 -32.66 -11.13 -19.01
CA ASN A 55 -33.70 -11.08 -20.02
C ASN A 55 -34.20 -12.51 -20.34
N PRO A 56 -35.50 -12.82 -20.14
CA PRO A 56 -36.05 -14.15 -20.37
C PRO A 56 -36.06 -14.58 -21.84
N GLU A 57 -35.87 -13.65 -22.78
CA GLU A 57 -35.85 -13.94 -24.22
C GLU A 57 -34.50 -14.48 -24.73
N ILE A 58 -33.46 -14.49 -23.88
CA ILE A 58 -32.13 -14.98 -24.24
C ILE A 58 -32.06 -16.52 -24.21
N VAL A 59 -31.46 -17.09 -25.25
CA VAL A 59 -31.13 -18.53 -25.32
C VAL A 59 -30.22 -18.94 -24.15
N ASP A 60 -30.55 -20.05 -23.48
CA ASP A 60 -29.86 -20.52 -22.28
C ASP A 60 -28.33 -20.57 -22.40
N ILE A 61 -27.78 -21.00 -23.55
CA ILE A 61 -26.31 -21.04 -23.76
C ILE A 61 -25.66 -19.66 -23.63
N ASN A 62 -26.30 -18.62 -24.17
CA ASN A 62 -25.80 -17.25 -24.11
C ASN A 62 -25.87 -16.74 -22.66
N LYS A 63 -26.90 -17.11 -21.91
CA LYS A 63 -27.02 -16.79 -20.49
C LYS A 63 -25.85 -17.35 -19.67
N TYR A 64 -25.48 -18.61 -19.86
CA TYR A 64 -24.34 -19.20 -19.14
C TYR A 64 -23.01 -18.51 -19.48
N ILE A 65 -22.81 -18.12 -20.75
CA ILE A 65 -21.62 -17.38 -21.18
C ILE A 65 -21.56 -16.01 -20.49
N LEU A 66 -22.69 -15.28 -20.43
CA LEU A 66 -22.74 -13.97 -19.77
C LEU A 66 -22.45 -14.08 -18.26
N TRP A 67 -22.98 -15.10 -17.58
CA TRP A 67 -22.66 -15.32 -16.17
C TRP A 67 -21.20 -15.68 -15.93
N GLY A 68 -20.61 -16.53 -16.78
CA GLY A 68 -19.19 -16.85 -16.72
C GLY A 68 -18.31 -15.61 -16.92
N PHE A 69 -18.66 -14.78 -17.90
CA PHE A 69 -18.02 -13.49 -18.12
C PHE A 69 -18.17 -12.56 -16.91
N MET A 70 -19.34 -12.51 -16.27
CA MET A 70 -19.58 -11.67 -15.10
C MET A 70 -18.75 -12.07 -13.88
N VAL A 71 -18.42 -13.35 -13.68
CA VAL A 71 -17.49 -13.78 -12.62
C VAL A 71 -16.11 -13.19 -12.86
N PHE A 72 -15.61 -13.28 -14.10
CA PHE A 72 -14.34 -12.68 -14.49
C PHE A 72 -14.37 -11.16 -14.36
N TRP A 73 -15.44 -10.51 -14.84
CA TRP A 73 -15.65 -9.08 -14.73
C TRP A 73 -15.60 -8.64 -13.26
N LEU A 74 -16.44 -9.23 -12.40
CA LEU A 74 -16.53 -8.89 -10.99
C LEU A 74 -15.17 -9.05 -10.26
N PHE A 75 -14.39 -10.09 -10.60
CA PHE A 75 -13.04 -10.25 -10.05
C PHE A 75 -12.17 -9.00 -10.30
N PHE A 76 -12.13 -8.49 -11.54
CA PHE A 76 -11.37 -7.28 -11.85
C PHE A 76 -11.99 -6.02 -11.25
N ALA A 77 -13.32 -5.91 -11.20
CA ALA A 77 -14.00 -4.80 -10.54
C ALA A 77 -13.60 -4.70 -9.06
N ILE A 78 -13.56 -5.83 -8.35
CA ILE A 78 -13.13 -5.91 -6.95
C ILE A 78 -11.64 -5.52 -6.82
N ARG A 79 -10.79 -5.99 -7.73
CA ARG A 79 -9.35 -5.67 -7.73
C ARG A 79 -9.12 -4.17 -7.90
N ILE A 80 -9.78 -3.52 -8.85
CA ILE A 80 -9.67 -2.07 -9.09
C ILE A 80 -10.32 -1.29 -7.94
N GLY A 81 -11.48 -1.72 -7.44
CA GLY A 81 -12.16 -1.11 -6.30
C GLY A 81 -11.27 -1.10 -5.04
N ARG A 82 -10.51 -2.18 -4.81
CA ARG A 82 -9.53 -2.23 -3.72
C ARG A 82 -8.40 -1.20 -3.89
N VAL A 83 -7.90 -1.01 -5.12
CA VAL A 83 -6.92 0.04 -5.40
C VAL A 83 -7.54 1.42 -5.16
N PHE A 84 -8.75 1.67 -5.63
CA PHE A 84 -9.45 2.94 -5.40
C PHE A 84 -9.57 3.25 -3.90
N LEU A 85 -9.99 2.29 -3.09
CA LEU A 85 -10.06 2.44 -1.63
C LEU A 85 -8.68 2.71 -1.02
N TRP A 86 -7.63 2.03 -1.48
CA TRP A 86 -6.26 2.31 -1.06
C TRP A 86 -5.81 3.73 -1.42
N ARG A 87 -6.16 4.24 -2.59
CA ARG A 87 -5.81 5.61 -3.00
C ARG A 87 -6.63 6.68 -2.30
N TRP A 88 -7.85 6.34 -1.86
CA TRP A 88 -8.73 7.28 -1.19
C TRP A 88 -8.39 7.44 0.30
N ILE A 89 -8.24 6.32 1.03
CA ILE A 89 -8.09 6.31 2.50
C ILE A 89 -6.92 5.45 2.98
N GLY A 90 -6.13 4.87 2.07
CA GLY A 90 -5.02 4.01 2.40
C GLY A 90 -3.83 4.77 2.97
N GLN A 91 -3.24 4.18 4.00
CA GLN A 91 -2.05 4.67 4.68
C GLN A 91 -1.16 3.47 5.02
N GLU A 92 0.13 3.68 4.90
CA GLU A 92 1.11 2.73 5.39
C GLU A 92 1.58 3.21 6.77
N VAL A 93 1.48 2.35 7.77
CA VAL A 93 1.80 2.66 9.16
C VAL A 93 2.98 1.81 9.57
N ILE A 94 4.04 2.49 10.00
CA ILE A 94 5.25 1.87 10.52
C ILE A 94 5.35 2.23 11.99
N GLU A 95 5.40 1.24 12.86
CA GLU A 95 5.51 1.46 14.30
C GLU A 95 6.79 0.81 14.81
N ILE A 96 7.60 1.60 15.51
CA ILE A 96 8.86 1.20 16.12
C ILE A 96 8.66 1.26 17.63
N VAL A 97 8.86 0.12 18.29
CA VAL A 97 8.78 -0.06 19.73
C VAL A 97 10.09 -0.73 20.16
N PRO A 98 10.56 -0.61 21.42
CA PRO A 98 11.76 -1.33 21.87
C PRO A 98 11.71 -2.81 21.49
N GLY A 99 12.70 -3.27 20.73
CA GLY A 99 12.83 -4.65 20.24
C GLY A 99 11.95 -5.06 19.05
N LYS A 100 10.96 -4.27 18.64
CA LYS A 100 10.00 -4.62 17.57
C LYS A 100 9.76 -3.51 16.55
N LEU A 101 9.72 -3.87 15.28
CA LEU A 101 9.24 -3.06 14.17
C LEU A 101 7.95 -3.70 13.64
N SER A 102 6.89 -2.92 13.47
CA SER A 102 5.70 -3.37 12.77
C SER A 102 5.42 -2.51 11.55
N ILE A 103 5.07 -3.14 10.44
CA ILE A 103 4.69 -2.47 9.19
C ILE A 103 3.30 -2.97 8.82
N ARG A 104 2.37 -2.05 8.54
CA ARG A 104 1.02 -2.42 8.12
C ARG A 104 0.49 -1.49 7.04
N ASN A 105 -0.14 -2.10 6.04
CA ASN A 105 -0.96 -1.39 5.07
C ASN A 105 -2.37 -1.26 5.65
N GLN A 106 -2.76 -0.04 5.98
CA GLN A 106 -4.03 0.28 6.63
C GLN A 106 -4.99 0.94 5.62
N ILE A 107 -6.17 0.34 5.40
CA ILE A 107 -7.29 0.95 4.67
C ILE A 107 -8.34 1.32 5.71
N GLY A 108 -8.46 2.60 6.03
CA GLY A 108 -9.34 3.06 7.12
C GLY A 108 -8.88 2.50 8.47
N LYS A 109 -9.60 1.53 9.05
CA LYS A 109 -9.24 0.86 10.32
C LYS A 109 -8.71 -0.57 10.12
N LEU A 110 -8.72 -1.07 8.88
CA LEU A 110 -8.37 -2.45 8.55
C LEU A 110 -6.92 -2.54 8.09
N GLY A 111 -6.16 -3.48 8.64
CA GLY A 111 -4.78 -3.75 8.21
C GLY A 111 -4.11 -4.74 9.16
N LYS A 112 -3.55 -5.82 8.62
CA LYS A 112 -2.80 -6.80 9.43
C LYS A 112 -1.35 -6.33 9.58
N PRO A 113 -0.84 -6.14 10.82
CA PRO A 113 0.55 -5.78 11.01
C PRO A 113 1.47 -6.97 10.75
N GLN A 114 2.56 -6.69 10.04
CA GLN A 114 3.70 -7.58 9.92
C GLN A 114 4.71 -7.16 10.98
N GLU A 115 4.96 -8.03 11.95
CA GLU A 115 5.90 -7.77 13.05
C GLU A 115 7.29 -8.36 12.73
N PHE A 116 8.32 -7.59 13.06
CA PHE A 116 9.72 -7.93 12.85
C PHE A 116 10.50 -7.63 14.13
N GLN A 117 11.36 -8.57 14.56
CA GLN A 117 12.28 -8.34 15.67
C GLN A 117 13.47 -7.51 15.19
N ILE A 118 13.72 -6.37 15.84
CA ILE A 118 14.75 -5.41 15.42
C ILE A 118 16.13 -6.05 15.31
N GLN A 119 16.44 -7.02 16.16
CA GLN A 119 17.74 -7.72 16.20
C GLN A 119 18.08 -8.47 14.91
N HIS A 120 17.06 -8.90 14.15
CA HIS A 120 17.24 -9.65 12.91
C HIS A 120 17.07 -8.81 11.64
N ILE A 121 16.83 -7.49 11.79
CA ILE A 121 16.70 -6.56 10.66
C ILE A 121 18.10 -6.14 10.22
N LYS A 122 18.45 -6.48 8.98
CA LYS A 122 19.65 -5.94 8.32
C LYS A 122 19.36 -4.53 7.79
N LYS A 123 20.42 -3.77 7.48
CA LYS A 123 20.34 -2.37 7.01
C LYS A 123 19.24 -2.18 5.94
N PHE A 124 18.52 -1.07 6.05
CA PHE A 124 17.60 -0.63 5.02
C PHE A 124 18.38 -0.24 3.77
N ALA A 125 17.84 -0.59 2.61
CA ALA A 125 18.36 -0.19 1.32
C ALA A 125 17.23 0.38 0.47
N PRO A 126 17.50 1.39 -0.37
CA PRO A 126 16.54 1.77 -1.40
C PRO A 126 16.38 0.61 -2.39
N GLU A 127 15.14 0.31 -2.74
CA GLU A 127 14.86 -0.65 -3.82
C GLU A 127 15.25 -0.05 -5.16
N LYS A 128 15.79 -0.89 -6.05
CA LYS A 128 16.19 -0.44 -7.39
C LYS A 128 14.96 -0.11 -8.21
N TYR A 129 14.69 1.17 -8.40
CA TYR A 129 13.72 1.64 -9.37
C TYR A 129 14.42 1.96 -10.68
N ASP A 130 14.09 1.21 -11.73
CA ASP A 130 14.55 1.49 -13.09
C ASP A 130 13.38 2.00 -13.93
N SER A 131 13.38 3.31 -14.23
CA SER A 131 12.31 3.93 -15.03
C SER A 131 12.30 3.48 -16.49
N THR A 132 13.36 2.80 -16.97
CA THR A 132 13.41 2.24 -18.32
C THR A 132 12.76 0.86 -18.40
N ASN A 133 12.54 0.21 -17.26
CA ASN A 133 11.87 -1.08 -17.19
C ASN A 133 10.34 -0.88 -17.14
N PHE A 134 9.65 -1.45 -18.14
CA PHE A 134 8.20 -1.38 -18.25
C PHE A 134 7.46 -1.88 -16.99
N MET A 135 7.95 -2.96 -16.36
CA MET A 135 7.34 -3.49 -15.14
C MET A 135 7.48 -2.52 -13.97
N SER A 136 8.66 -1.92 -13.79
CA SER A 136 8.90 -0.91 -12.76
C SER A 136 8.08 0.35 -12.99
N TYR A 137 7.88 0.76 -14.25
CA TYR A 137 6.98 1.87 -14.59
C TYR A 137 5.52 1.56 -14.23
N MET A 138 5.05 0.35 -14.54
CA MET A 138 3.71 -0.10 -14.15
C MET A 138 3.53 -0.08 -12.62
N ASP A 139 4.53 -0.53 -11.86
CA ASP A 139 4.46 -0.56 -10.39
C ASP A 139 4.27 0.83 -9.75
N ASN A 140 4.75 1.89 -10.42
CA ASN A 140 4.54 3.28 -10.00
C ASN A 140 3.25 3.92 -10.52
N SER A 141 2.45 3.19 -11.30
CA SER A 141 1.18 3.70 -11.78
C SER A 141 0.17 3.87 -10.65
N PHE A 142 -0.66 4.91 -10.75
CA PHE A 142 -1.62 5.24 -9.68
C PHE A 142 -2.73 4.19 -9.52
N TRP A 143 -2.97 3.36 -10.54
CA TRP A 143 -3.94 2.26 -10.53
C TRP A 143 -3.36 0.92 -10.03
N ILE A 144 -2.12 0.88 -9.53
CA ILE A 144 -1.50 -0.31 -8.92
C ILE A 144 -1.12 -0.02 -7.47
N MET A 145 -1.20 -1.02 -6.58
CA MET A 145 -0.74 -0.97 -5.18
C MET A 145 0.67 -1.58 -5.04
N ALA A 146 1.63 -1.07 -5.81
CA ALA A 146 3.02 -1.54 -5.82
C ALA A 146 3.96 -0.33 -5.76
N GLY A 147 5.20 -0.50 -6.22
CA GLY A 147 6.22 0.54 -6.17
C GLY A 147 6.76 0.71 -4.76
N ASP A 148 7.06 -0.39 -4.07
CA ASP A 148 7.84 -0.35 -2.83
C ASP A 148 9.23 0.23 -3.12
N ARG A 149 9.70 1.11 -2.25
CA ARG A 149 10.93 1.90 -2.50
C ARG A 149 11.99 1.73 -1.41
N LEU A 150 11.63 1.16 -0.26
CA LEU A 150 12.58 0.73 0.76
C LEU A 150 12.48 -0.77 1.00
N GLY A 151 13.63 -1.43 1.06
CA GLY A 151 13.76 -2.85 1.35
C GLY A 151 14.61 -3.10 2.58
N PHE A 152 14.37 -4.23 3.25
CA PHE A 152 15.27 -4.78 4.27
C PHE A 152 15.26 -6.31 4.22
N SER A 153 16.32 -6.91 4.76
CA SER A 153 16.40 -8.37 4.93
C SER A 153 16.10 -8.76 6.37
N TYR A 154 15.20 -9.73 6.53
CA TYR A 154 14.83 -10.32 7.80
C TYR A 154 14.86 -11.85 7.69
N MET A 155 15.71 -12.49 8.49
CA MET A 155 15.88 -13.95 8.52
C MET A 155 16.06 -14.59 7.13
N GLY A 156 16.81 -13.92 6.25
CA GLY A 156 17.09 -14.41 4.89
C GLY A 156 16.01 -14.11 3.84
N LYS A 157 14.90 -13.48 4.21
CA LYS A 157 13.85 -13.01 3.28
C LYS A 157 13.95 -11.49 3.10
N ALA A 158 13.69 -11.02 1.88
CA ALA A 158 13.59 -9.60 1.58
C ALA A 158 12.15 -9.12 1.79
N TYR A 159 12.00 -7.95 2.42
CA TYR A 159 10.73 -7.27 2.64
C TYR A 159 10.84 -5.85 2.12
N ALA A 160 9.85 -5.42 1.34
CA ALA A 160 9.79 -4.09 0.74
C ALA A 160 8.56 -3.32 1.22
N PHE A 161 8.71 -2.01 1.37
CA PHE A 161 7.72 -1.10 1.94
C PHE A 161 7.96 0.33 1.42
N ALA A 162 7.22 1.30 1.96
CA ALA A 162 7.22 2.71 1.58
C ALA A 162 6.81 2.91 0.12
N LYS A 163 5.52 2.65 -0.16
CA LYS A 163 4.98 2.67 -1.54
C LYS A 163 5.02 4.06 -2.16
N GLN A 164 5.58 4.14 -3.37
CA GLN A 164 5.52 5.26 -4.31
C GLN A 164 5.86 6.62 -3.71
N ILE A 165 6.84 6.65 -2.80
CA ILE A 165 7.43 7.89 -2.30
C ILE A 165 8.63 8.29 -3.16
N ASP A 166 8.94 9.58 -3.18
CA ASP A 166 10.01 10.13 -4.02
C ASP A 166 11.41 9.78 -3.48
N ASP A 167 12.44 9.82 -4.34
CA ASP A 167 13.83 9.49 -3.95
C ASP A 167 14.36 10.40 -2.83
N LYS A 168 13.90 11.65 -2.79
CA LYS A 168 14.24 12.58 -1.69
C LYS A 168 13.58 12.15 -0.39
N GLU A 169 12.30 11.78 -0.43
CA GLU A 169 11.56 11.29 0.73
C GLU A 169 12.14 9.97 1.25
N ILE A 170 12.59 9.09 0.36
CA ILE A 170 13.25 7.82 0.69
C ILE A 170 14.51 8.03 1.51
N ARG A 171 15.40 8.93 1.08
CA ARG A 171 16.63 9.22 1.81
C ARG A 171 16.33 9.75 3.21
N ASN A 172 15.38 10.67 3.32
CA ASN A 172 14.97 11.25 4.61
C ASN A 172 14.35 10.20 5.54
N LEU A 173 13.46 9.36 5.02
CA LEU A 173 12.82 8.29 5.77
C LEU A 173 13.84 7.25 6.24
N MET A 174 14.77 6.83 5.38
CA MET A 174 15.81 5.86 5.69
C MET A 174 16.72 6.36 6.83
N MET A 175 17.22 7.61 6.73
CA MET A 175 18.02 8.22 7.79
C MET A 175 17.27 8.31 9.12
N PHE A 176 15.99 8.67 9.06
CA PHE A 176 15.13 8.72 10.25
C PHE A 176 14.97 7.33 10.87
N MET A 177 14.60 6.32 10.07
CA MET A 177 14.42 4.95 10.52
C MET A 177 15.70 4.36 11.12
N ASP A 178 16.86 4.54 10.47
CA ASP A 178 18.14 4.08 11.00
C ASP A 178 18.46 4.67 12.38
N LYS A 179 18.15 5.96 12.57
CA LYS A 179 18.32 6.63 13.87
C LYS A 179 17.39 6.03 14.93
N GLN A 180 16.11 5.82 14.60
CA GLN A 180 15.12 5.30 15.55
C GLN A 180 15.39 3.83 15.89
N ILE A 181 15.77 3.00 14.92
CA ILE A 181 16.10 1.59 15.17
C ILE A 181 17.33 1.45 16.07
N ARG A 182 18.37 2.27 15.86
CA ARG A 182 19.53 2.28 16.76
C ARG A 182 19.16 2.68 18.18
N SER A 183 18.27 3.67 18.33
CA SER A 183 17.76 4.08 19.65
C SER A 183 16.96 2.97 20.31
N ALA A 184 16.01 2.38 19.59
CA ALA A 184 15.15 1.30 20.08
C ALA A 184 15.93 0.02 20.42
N SER A 185 17.01 -0.28 19.69
CA SER A 185 17.92 -1.39 19.99
C SER A 185 18.67 -1.17 21.31
N LYS A 186 19.20 0.05 21.55
CA LYS A 186 19.87 0.41 22.80
C LYS A 186 18.95 0.37 24.01
N SER A 187 17.73 0.89 23.87
CA SER A 187 16.73 0.86 24.95
C SER A 187 16.31 -0.59 25.28
N ALA A 188 16.24 -1.46 24.28
CA ALA A 188 15.97 -2.88 24.50
C ALA A 188 17.13 -3.62 25.19
N SER A 189 18.40 -3.26 24.90
CA SER A 189 19.57 -3.88 25.53
C SER A 189 19.83 -3.38 26.95
N GLY A 190 19.35 -2.19 27.32
CA GLY A 190 19.50 -1.64 28.69
C GLY A 190 18.41 -2.08 29.67
N GLN A 191 17.42 -2.85 29.22
CA GLN A 191 16.33 -3.42 30.05
C GLN A 191 16.52 -4.92 30.33
N ALA A 192 17.62 -5.52 29.84
CA ALA A 192 18.03 -6.90 30.10
C ALA A 192 19.16 -6.93 31.13
#